data_AF-A0A6G1S269-F1
#
_entry.id   AF-A0A6G1S269-F1
#
_cell.length_a   1.000
_cell.length_b   1.000
_cell.length_c   1.000
_cell.angle_alpha   90.00
_cell.angle_beta   90.00
_cell.angle_gamma   90.00
#
_symmetry.space_group_name_H-M   'P 1'
#
loop_
_entity.id
_entity.type
_entity.pdbx_description
1 polymer ?
#
loop_
_entity_poly.entity_id
_entity_poly.type
_entity_poly.pdbx_seq_one_letter_code
_entity_poly.pdbx_strand_id
1 'polypeptide(L)'
;QGCGSLARLWGRLWGTAGAVGQAVGLWLHCGSGCGVPSPVSPRLWPCWRTADHRARPQSGPGPRGPASFRFRCCHFRRASGEREGSAGTAGAMATAPPKVPEIRDVTRIERIGAHSHIRGLGLDDALEPRQVSQGMVGQLAARRAAGVILEMIRDGKIAGRAVLIAGQPGTGKTAIAMGMAQALGPDTPFTAIAGSEIFSLEMSRTEALTQAFRRSIGVRIKEETEIVEGEVVEIQIDRPATGTGTRVGKLTLKTTEMETIYDLGTKMIEALTREKVQAGDVITIDKATGKISKLGRSFTRARDYDAMGAQTKFVQCPDGELQKRREVVHTVSLHEIDVINSRTQGFLALFSGDTGEIKAEVREQINAKVAEWREEGKADVIPGVLFIDEVHMLDIECFSFLNRALESDMAPVLIMATNRGITRIRGTNYQSPHGLPIDLLDRLLIISTAPYSDKETRQILKIRCEEEDVEMTEDAYSVLTRIGLETSLRYAIQLITAASLVARKRKGGEVQVEDIKRVYSLFLDESRSTQYMREYQEAFLFNELKGETMETP
;
A
#
# COMPACT_ATOMS: atom_id res chain seq x y z
N GLN A 1 -22.82 -15.41 -51.77
CA GLN A 1 -24.28 -15.40 -51.97
C GLN A 1 -24.87 -16.08 -50.73
N GLY A 2 -25.74 -15.50 -49.91
CA GLY A 2 -26.42 -14.20 -49.93
C GLY A 2 -27.68 -14.30 -49.06
N CYS A 3 -28.06 -13.22 -48.36
CA CYS A 3 -29.14 -13.17 -47.33
C CYS A 3 -28.83 -13.99 -46.04
N GLY A 4 -28.95 -13.46 -44.82
CA GLY A 4 -29.31 -12.10 -44.38
C GLY A 4 -30.77 -11.97 -43.91
N SER A 5 -31.00 -11.07 -42.94
CA SER A 5 -32.30 -10.71 -42.32
C SER A 5 -32.97 -11.79 -41.46
N LEU A 6 -33.81 -11.48 -40.46
CA LEU A 6 -34.00 -10.29 -39.59
C LEU A 6 -34.56 -10.90 -38.27
N ALA A 7 -34.04 -10.63 -37.08
CA ALA A 7 -34.49 -9.60 -36.14
C ALA A 7 -35.98 -9.68 -35.69
N ARG A 8 -36.25 -9.15 -34.47
CA ARG A 8 -37.57 -8.74 -33.92
C ARG A 8 -38.46 -9.89 -33.38
N LEU A 9 -39.28 -9.69 -32.34
CA LEU A 9 -39.30 -8.71 -31.22
C LEU A 9 -40.36 -9.20 -30.21
N TRP A 10 -40.21 -8.89 -28.92
CA TRP A 10 -41.31 -8.89 -27.92
C TRP A 10 -42.04 -10.24 -27.70
N GLY A 11 -42.87 -10.43 -26.67
CA GLY A 11 -43.15 -9.55 -25.53
C GLY A 11 -43.80 -10.33 -24.39
N ARG A 12 -43.19 -10.21 -23.20
CA ARG A 12 -43.82 -9.88 -21.91
C ARG A 12 -45.30 -10.28 -21.66
N LEU A 13 -45.47 -11.05 -20.58
CA LEU A 13 -46.43 -10.81 -19.49
C LEU A 13 -47.95 -10.93 -19.76
N TRP A 14 -48.42 -12.18 -19.69
CA TRP A 14 -49.41 -12.61 -18.69
C TRP A 14 -48.97 -14.00 -18.19
N GLY A 15 -49.35 -14.51 -17.04
CA GLY A 15 -50.27 -14.04 -16.01
C GLY A 15 -50.19 -15.03 -14.84
N THR A 16 -50.23 -14.50 -13.63
CA THR A 16 -50.03 -15.22 -12.36
C THR A 16 -50.96 -16.41 -12.10
N ALA A 17 -50.40 -17.41 -11.41
CA ALA A 17 -50.94 -18.09 -10.21
C ALA A 17 -51.32 -19.59 -10.31
N GLY A 18 -50.60 -20.39 -9.51
CA GLY A 18 -51.03 -21.70 -9.00
C GLY A 18 -50.92 -22.89 -9.98
N ALA A 19 -50.76 -24.12 -9.51
CA ALA A 19 -50.34 -24.61 -8.19
C ALA A 19 -49.89 -26.09 -8.33
N VAL A 20 -48.93 -26.52 -7.50
CA VAL A 20 -48.71 -27.91 -7.02
C VAL A 20 -48.81 -29.07 -8.03
N GLY A 21 -47.66 -29.69 -8.34
CA GLY A 21 -47.60 -31.00 -9.00
C GLY A 21 -46.33 -31.77 -8.59
N GLN A 22 -46.49 -32.86 -7.83
CA GLN A 22 -45.38 -33.70 -7.36
C GLN A 22 -44.88 -34.69 -8.43
N ALA A 23 -43.55 -34.85 -8.45
CA ALA A 23 -42.80 -36.11 -8.49
C ALA A 23 -42.78 -37.02 -9.75
N VAL A 24 -41.54 -37.39 -10.12
CA VAL A 24 -41.05 -38.74 -10.51
C VAL A 24 -42.03 -39.65 -11.27
N GLY A 25 -41.84 -40.08 -12.52
CA GLY A 25 -40.68 -40.02 -13.44
C GLY A 25 -40.31 -41.42 -13.95
N LEU A 26 -40.16 -41.62 -15.27
CA LEU A 26 -39.43 -42.78 -15.85
C LEU A 26 -39.09 -42.56 -17.35
N TRP A 27 -38.08 -43.28 -17.83
CA TRP A 27 -37.59 -43.34 -19.22
C TRP A 27 -38.42 -44.26 -20.14
N LEU A 28 -38.38 -44.00 -21.46
CA LEU A 28 -38.04 -44.92 -22.58
C LEU A 28 -38.36 -44.22 -23.93
N HIS A 29 -37.39 -43.70 -24.69
CA HIS A 29 -36.56 -44.35 -25.74
C HIS A 29 -37.26 -44.80 -27.04
N CYS A 30 -37.13 -43.98 -28.09
CA CYS A 30 -37.00 -44.32 -29.53
C CYS A 30 -36.64 -43.01 -30.27
N GLY A 31 -35.86 -42.92 -31.35
CA GLY A 31 -35.10 -43.90 -32.12
C GLY A 31 -35.02 -43.46 -33.60
N SER A 32 -33.82 -43.48 -34.20
CA SER A 32 -33.46 -43.25 -35.64
C SER A 32 -33.08 -41.83 -36.12
N GLY A 33 -32.10 -41.74 -37.06
CA GLY A 33 -31.84 -40.55 -37.91
C GLY A 33 -30.42 -39.97 -37.93
N CYS A 34 -29.51 -40.51 -38.75
CA CYS A 34 -28.16 -40.00 -39.07
C CYS A 34 -28.14 -38.53 -39.59
N GLY A 35 -27.07 -37.72 -39.49
CA GLY A 35 -25.71 -37.87 -38.91
C GLY A 35 -24.70 -36.85 -39.51
N VAL A 36 -23.49 -36.73 -38.91
CA VAL A 36 -22.28 -35.99 -39.42
C VAL A 36 -22.33 -34.44 -39.26
N PRO A 37 -21.25 -33.70 -38.86
CA PRO A 37 -19.82 -34.06 -38.86
C PRO A 37 -19.08 -34.14 -37.51
N SER A 38 -17.86 -34.66 -37.63
CA SER A 38 -16.78 -34.89 -36.65
C SER A 38 -15.51 -34.14 -37.13
N PRO A 39 -14.27 -34.41 -36.65
CA PRO A 39 -13.76 -34.82 -35.32
C PRO A 39 -12.83 -33.69 -34.74
N VAL A 40 -12.08 -33.82 -33.64
CA VAL A 40 -10.79 -34.54 -33.48
C VAL A 40 -10.61 -35.06 -32.05
N SER A 41 -9.96 -36.23 -31.96
CA SER A 41 -9.77 -37.09 -30.77
C SER A 41 -8.52 -36.80 -29.93
N PRO A 42 -8.52 -37.18 -28.63
CA PRO A 42 -7.31 -37.46 -27.86
C PRO A 42 -7.05 -38.97 -27.71
N ARG A 43 -5.87 -39.48 -28.13
CA ARG A 43 -5.43 -40.87 -27.85
C ARG A 43 -3.89 -40.99 -27.74
N LEU A 44 -3.46 -41.64 -26.64
CA LEU A 44 -2.50 -42.76 -26.51
C LEU A 44 -1.12 -42.60 -27.20
N TRP A 45 0.08 -42.89 -26.67
CA TRP A 45 0.64 -43.82 -25.65
C TRP A 45 2.20 -43.71 -25.80
N PRO A 46 3.09 -44.53 -25.20
CA PRO A 46 2.97 -45.53 -24.13
C PRO A 46 3.99 -45.36 -22.98
N CYS A 47 3.96 -46.29 -22.02
CA CYS A 47 4.94 -46.50 -20.95
C CYS A 47 5.84 -47.73 -21.27
N TRP A 48 7.11 -47.74 -20.85
CA TRP A 48 7.94 -48.95 -20.76
C TRP A 48 8.80 -48.97 -19.49
N ARG A 49 8.99 -50.17 -18.92
CA ARG A 49 9.85 -50.46 -17.75
C ARG A 49 11.13 -51.18 -18.19
N THR A 50 12.21 -51.01 -17.42
CA THR A 50 13.12 -52.05 -16.85
C THR A 50 14.14 -51.30 -15.96
N ALA A 51 14.29 -51.57 -14.65
CA ALA A 51 14.94 -52.72 -14.00
C ALA A 51 16.45 -52.83 -14.30
N ASP A 52 17.33 -52.56 -13.31
CA ASP A 52 18.19 -53.65 -12.79
C ASP A 52 18.93 -53.44 -11.43
N HIS A 53 19.00 -54.55 -10.69
CA HIS A 53 20.03 -55.12 -9.78
C HIS A 53 20.89 -54.40 -8.68
N ARG A 54 20.89 -55.07 -7.49
CA ARG A 54 21.99 -55.34 -6.48
C ARG A 54 22.45 -54.21 -5.53
N ALA A 55 23.02 -54.46 -4.33
CA ALA A 55 22.90 -55.55 -3.34
C ALA A 55 23.52 -55.13 -1.97
N ARG A 56 23.09 -55.80 -0.88
CA ARG A 56 23.53 -55.75 0.56
C ARG A 56 24.99 -56.26 0.82
N PRO A 57 25.52 -56.44 2.09
CA PRO A 57 25.08 -56.12 3.48
C PRO A 57 26.20 -55.60 4.48
N GLN A 58 25.86 -55.59 5.79
CA GLN A 58 26.69 -55.77 7.03
C GLN A 58 26.97 -54.48 7.86
N SER A 59 26.93 -54.43 9.21
CA SER A 59 26.50 -55.38 10.27
C SER A 59 26.19 -54.62 11.60
N GLY A 60 25.41 -55.19 12.54
CA GLY A 60 25.06 -54.59 13.86
C GLY A 60 26.10 -54.84 14.98
N PRO A 61 25.75 -54.82 16.30
CA PRO A 61 24.42 -54.74 16.95
C PRO A 61 24.27 -53.69 18.09
N GLY A 62 23.04 -53.40 18.57
CA GLY A 62 22.67 -53.74 19.97
C GLY A 62 21.75 -52.70 20.65
N PRO A 63 20.92 -53.04 21.67
CA PRO A 63 19.55 -52.49 21.72
C PRO A 63 19.01 -51.90 23.06
N ARG A 64 17.95 -51.07 22.93
CA ARG A 64 16.78 -50.78 23.83
C ARG A 64 15.99 -49.60 23.20
N GLY A 65 14.68 -49.37 23.36
CA GLY A 65 13.53 -50.09 23.95
C GLY A 65 12.22 -49.34 23.58
N PRO A 66 11.00 -49.94 23.58
CA PRO A 66 9.86 -49.39 22.81
C PRO A 66 8.75 -48.70 23.62
N ALA A 67 8.03 -47.76 22.97
CA ALA A 67 6.67 -47.37 23.34
C ALA A 67 5.87 -46.90 22.10
N SER A 68 4.68 -47.48 21.89
CA SER A 68 3.79 -47.19 20.76
C SER A 68 2.53 -46.45 21.22
N PHE A 69 2.07 -45.44 20.47
CA PHE A 69 0.73 -44.88 20.65
C PHE A 69 -0.06 -44.80 19.33
N ARG A 70 -1.31 -45.28 19.39
CA ARG A 70 -2.26 -45.30 18.26
C ARG A 70 -3.00 -43.97 18.15
N PHE A 71 -3.19 -43.49 16.92
CA PHE A 71 -4.25 -42.53 16.62
C PHE A 71 -5.65 -43.18 16.80
N ARG A 72 -6.60 -42.43 17.37
CA ARG A 72 -8.04 -42.76 17.37
C ARG A 72 -8.82 -41.65 16.69
N CYS A 73 -9.63 -42.00 15.71
CA CYS A 73 -10.70 -41.14 15.21
C CYS A 73 -11.82 -41.03 16.27
N CYS A 74 -12.41 -39.84 16.40
CA CYS A 74 -13.70 -39.65 17.06
C CYS A 74 -14.66 -38.95 16.09
N HIS A 75 -15.84 -39.54 15.90
CA HIS A 75 -16.94 -38.92 15.16
C HIS A 75 -17.46 -37.66 15.88
N PHE A 76 -17.90 -36.67 15.11
CA PHE A 76 -18.78 -35.61 15.60
C PHE A 76 -20.18 -35.79 14.98
N ARG A 77 -21.20 -35.97 15.82
CA ARG A 77 -22.61 -36.06 15.39
C ARG A 77 -23.26 -34.67 15.37
N ARG A 78 -24.18 -34.46 14.43
CA ARG A 78 -25.13 -33.35 14.47
C ARG A 78 -26.00 -33.41 15.73
N ALA A 79 -26.33 -32.26 16.29
CA ALA A 79 -27.46 -32.08 17.20
C ALA A 79 -28.29 -30.90 16.69
N SER A 80 -29.57 -31.15 16.40
CA SER A 80 -30.59 -30.17 16.07
C SER A 80 -31.34 -29.76 17.34
N GLY A 81 -31.69 -28.49 17.48
CA GLY A 81 -32.49 -27.98 18.58
C GLY A 81 -33.30 -26.76 18.17
N GLU A 82 -34.58 -26.97 17.92
CA GLU A 82 -35.57 -25.90 17.74
C GLU A 82 -35.98 -25.34 19.10
N ARG A 83 -36.21 -24.01 19.18
CA ARG A 83 -37.06 -23.40 20.21
C ARG A 83 -37.83 -22.22 19.64
N GLU A 84 -39.04 -22.05 20.15
CA GLU A 84 -40.08 -21.14 19.68
C GLU A 84 -39.78 -19.68 20.04
N GLY A 85 -40.47 -18.75 19.35
CA GLY A 85 -40.22 -17.32 19.46
C GLY A 85 -41.00 -16.60 20.56
N SER A 86 -40.68 -15.32 20.74
CA SER A 86 -41.59 -14.33 21.34
C SER A 86 -41.38 -12.99 20.64
N ALA A 87 -42.48 -12.27 20.37
CA ALA A 87 -42.43 -10.95 19.77
C ALA A 87 -42.16 -9.90 20.86
N GLY A 88 -41.16 -9.04 20.64
CA GLY A 88 -40.77 -7.96 21.55
C GLY A 88 -40.64 -6.63 20.79
N THR A 89 -41.29 -5.60 21.28
CA THR A 89 -41.40 -4.25 20.71
C THR A 89 -40.06 -3.62 20.32
N ALA A 90 -40.00 -3.06 19.10
CA ALA A 90 -38.85 -2.31 18.62
C ALA A 90 -38.78 -0.91 19.27
N GLY A 91 -37.87 -0.74 20.23
CA GLY A 91 -37.42 0.57 20.69
C GLY A 91 -36.17 1.00 19.93
N ALA A 92 -36.17 2.19 19.33
CA ALA A 92 -35.03 2.71 18.57
C ALA A 92 -33.85 3.05 19.50
N MET A 93 -32.84 2.17 19.55
CA MET A 93 -31.55 2.50 20.15
C MET A 93 -30.70 3.30 19.17
N ALA A 94 -30.35 4.54 19.54
CA ALA A 94 -29.34 5.32 18.84
C ALA A 94 -27.97 4.63 18.99
N THR A 95 -27.42 4.12 17.89
CA THR A 95 -26.11 3.48 17.85
C THR A 95 -25.00 4.53 17.91
N ALA A 96 -24.21 4.52 18.97
CA ALA A 96 -22.99 5.32 19.07
C ALA A 96 -21.99 4.96 17.95
N PRO A 97 -21.18 5.92 17.46
CA PRO A 97 -20.20 5.64 16.41
C PRO A 97 -19.15 4.61 16.87
N PRO A 98 -18.67 3.74 15.98
CA PRO A 98 -17.65 2.76 16.32
C PRO A 98 -16.32 3.46 16.64
N LYS A 99 -15.71 3.09 17.78
CA LYS A 99 -14.42 3.64 18.22
C LYS A 99 -13.30 3.23 17.26
N VAL A 100 -12.59 4.21 16.71
CA VAL A 100 -11.38 3.99 15.91
C VAL A 100 -10.21 3.67 16.86
N PRO A 101 -9.58 2.48 16.79
CA PRO A 101 -8.37 2.22 17.54
C PRO A 101 -7.19 2.93 16.87
N GLU A 102 -6.48 3.77 17.64
CA GLU A 102 -5.25 4.46 17.19
C GLU A 102 -4.29 3.51 16.45
N ILE A 103 -4.02 3.83 15.19
CA ILE A 103 -3.03 3.13 14.38
C ILE A 103 -1.64 3.62 14.82
N ARG A 104 -0.98 2.86 15.70
CA ARG A 104 0.48 2.92 15.76
C ARG A 104 0.99 2.20 14.52
N ASP A 105 1.45 2.97 13.54
CA ASP A 105 2.22 2.43 12.43
C ASP A 105 3.34 1.54 12.98
N VAL A 106 3.24 0.25 12.67
CA VAL A 106 4.31 -0.70 12.96
C VAL A 106 5.48 -0.25 12.12
N THR A 107 6.46 0.38 12.77
CA THR A 107 7.62 1.05 12.18
C THR A 107 8.04 0.37 10.90
N ARG A 108 7.70 1.00 9.75
CA ARG A 108 8.02 0.47 8.43
C ARG A 108 9.52 0.23 8.44
N ILE A 109 9.93 -1.01 8.19
CA ILE A 109 11.33 -1.30 7.90
C ILE A 109 11.58 -0.67 6.54
N GLU A 110 12.09 0.57 6.56
CA GLU A 110 12.48 1.31 5.36
C GLU A 110 13.63 0.56 4.71
N ARG A 111 13.28 -0.35 3.80
CA ARG A 111 14.24 -0.99 2.90
C ARG A 111 14.77 0.11 2.00
N ILE A 112 16.10 0.21 1.89
CA ILE A 112 16.77 1.14 0.99
C ILE A 112 16.16 0.97 -0.41
N GLY A 113 15.52 2.03 -0.88
CA GLY A 113 14.69 2.01 -2.07
C GLY A 113 15.36 2.78 -3.19
N ALA A 114 14.85 2.61 -4.42
CA ALA A 114 15.32 3.40 -5.56
C ALA A 114 15.18 4.93 -5.36
N HIS A 115 14.49 5.40 -4.31
CA HIS A 115 14.29 6.82 -4.01
C HIS A 115 14.48 7.22 -2.53
N SER A 116 14.97 6.34 -1.63
CA SER A 116 15.07 6.66 -0.18
C SER A 116 16.00 7.85 0.15
N HIS A 117 17.12 7.97 -0.57
CA HIS A 117 18.05 9.11 -0.50
C HIS A 117 17.41 10.51 -0.71
N ILE A 118 16.20 10.62 -1.30
CA ILE A 118 15.55 11.91 -1.58
C ILE A 118 14.78 12.36 -0.36
N ARG A 119 15.21 13.49 0.22
CA ARG A 119 14.63 14.10 1.42
C ARG A 119 13.88 15.41 1.13
N GLY A 120 13.74 15.78 -0.14
CA GLY A 120 13.05 16.99 -0.61
C GLY A 120 13.55 17.47 -1.97
N LEU A 121 13.07 18.62 -2.44
CA LEU A 121 13.48 19.20 -3.73
C LEU A 121 14.84 19.92 -3.71
N GLY A 122 15.40 20.23 -2.54
CA GLY A 122 16.69 20.90 -2.40
C GLY A 122 16.71 22.35 -2.91
N LEU A 123 15.59 23.04 -2.75
CA LEU A 123 15.42 24.48 -3.07
C LEU A 123 15.87 25.34 -1.89
N ASP A 124 16.09 26.63 -2.15
CA ASP A 124 16.13 27.67 -1.11
C ASP A 124 14.79 28.43 -1.00
N ASP A 125 14.74 29.40 -0.08
CA ASP A 125 13.56 30.21 0.21
C ASP A 125 13.16 31.14 -0.97
N ALA A 126 14.03 31.33 -1.96
CA ALA A 126 13.76 32.08 -3.20
C ALA A 126 13.29 31.15 -4.34
N LEU A 127 13.00 29.87 -4.04
CA LEU A 127 12.67 28.81 -4.99
C LEU A 127 13.79 28.51 -6.01
N GLU A 128 15.04 28.87 -5.70
CA GLU A 128 16.19 28.55 -6.56
C GLU A 128 16.79 27.17 -6.17
N PRO A 129 17.02 26.28 -7.15
CA PRO A 129 17.53 24.94 -6.90
C PRO A 129 19.05 24.93 -6.69
N ARG A 130 19.50 24.44 -5.53
CA ARG A 130 20.92 24.19 -5.29
C ARG A 130 21.41 22.99 -6.12
N GLN A 131 22.62 23.06 -6.66
CA GLN A 131 23.20 22.04 -7.55
C GLN A 131 23.17 20.63 -6.95
N VAL A 132 23.44 20.52 -5.65
CA VAL A 132 23.33 19.30 -4.83
C VAL A 132 22.68 19.68 -3.51
N SER A 133 21.51 19.12 -3.19
CA SER A 133 20.82 19.34 -1.90
C SER A 133 19.70 18.32 -1.69
N GLN A 134 19.47 17.89 -0.44
CA GLN A 134 18.38 16.96 -0.04
C GLN A 134 18.31 15.65 -0.86
N GLY A 135 19.45 15.15 -1.34
CA GLY A 135 19.56 13.96 -2.19
C GLY A 135 19.30 14.20 -3.69
N MET A 136 18.85 15.40 -4.07
CA MET A 136 18.65 15.80 -5.46
C MET A 136 19.92 16.44 -6.04
N VAL A 137 20.23 16.07 -7.29
CA VAL A 137 21.39 16.56 -8.06
C VAL A 137 20.91 17.06 -9.42
N GLY A 138 21.43 18.21 -9.86
CA GLY A 138 21.14 18.74 -11.19
C GLY A 138 19.66 19.09 -11.39
N GLN A 139 19.15 18.90 -12.61
CA GLN A 139 17.75 19.15 -13.02
C GLN A 139 17.18 20.51 -12.55
N LEU A 140 17.98 21.58 -12.67
CA LEU A 140 17.66 22.89 -12.11
C LEU A 140 16.30 23.41 -12.63
N ALA A 141 16.08 23.40 -13.95
CA ALA A 141 14.82 23.87 -14.54
C ALA A 141 13.59 23.10 -14.01
N ALA A 142 13.66 21.76 -13.99
CA ALA A 142 12.55 20.92 -13.55
C ALA A 142 12.29 21.03 -12.03
N ARG A 143 13.35 21.14 -11.20
CA ARG A 143 13.22 21.34 -9.75
C ARG A 143 12.67 22.73 -9.41
N ARG A 144 13.08 23.78 -10.12
CA ARG A 144 12.50 25.13 -9.98
C ARG A 144 11.01 25.12 -10.31
N ALA A 145 10.62 24.50 -11.43
CA ALA A 145 9.21 24.35 -11.82
C ALA A 145 8.40 23.55 -10.79
N ALA A 146 8.94 22.43 -10.28
CA ALA A 146 8.34 21.65 -9.21
C ALA A 146 8.20 22.44 -7.91
N GLY A 147 9.15 23.31 -7.59
CA GLY A 147 9.09 24.24 -6.45
C GLY A 147 7.96 25.25 -6.54
N VAL A 148 7.78 25.87 -7.70
CA VAL A 148 6.65 26.79 -7.95
C VAL A 148 5.31 26.05 -7.78
N ILE A 149 5.20 24.81 -8.28
CA ILE A 149 3.99 24.00 -8.10
C ILE A 149 3.76 23.62 -6.64
N LEU A 150 4.82 23.27 -5.91
CA LEU A 150 4.75 22.95 -4.49
C LEU A 150 4.26 24.13 -3.64
N GLU A 151 4.71 25.34 -3.94
CA GLU A 151 4.23 26.54 -3.25
C GLU A 151 2.78 26.88 -3.65
N MET A 152 2.39 26.67 -4.92
CA MET A 152 1.00 26.81 -5.36
C MET A 152 0.04 25.77 -4.74
N ILE A 153 0.55 24.59 -4.36
CA ILE A 153 -0.20 23.58 -3.56
C ILE A 153 -0.41 24.10 -2.12
N ARG A 154 0.66 24.58 -1.47
CA ARG A 154 0.59 25.14 -0.10
C ARG A 154 -0.34 26.35 0.00
N ASP A 155 -0.33 27.20 -1.01
CA ASP A 155 -1.22 28.36 -1.17
C ASP A 155 -2.70 27.98 -1.33
N GLY A 156 -3.03 26.71 -1.64
CA GLY A 156 -4.40 26.26 -1.92
C GLY A 156 -5.03 26.87 -3.19
N LYS A 157 -4.27 27.64 -3.98
CA LYS A 157 -4.74 28.35 -5.20
C LYS A 157 -4.93 27.42 -6.40
N ILE A 158 -4.50 26.17 -6.30
CA ILE A 158 -4.66 25.15 -7.34
C ILE A 158 -5.58 24.04 -6.82
N ALA A 159 -6.88 24.20 -7.07
CA ALA A 159 -7.78 23.07 -7.26
C ALA A 159 -7.79 22.67 -8.75
N GLY A 160 -7.94 21.39 -9.04
CA GLY A 160 -8.30 20.90 -10.38
C GLY A 160 -7.28 21.05 -11.51
N ARG A 161 -6.03 21.48 -11.25
CA ARG A 161 -4.97 21.44 -12.28
C ARG A 161 -4.15 20.16 -12.19
N ALA A 162 -3.65 19.77 -13.35
CA ALA A 162 -2.76 18.63 -13.49
C ALA A 162 -1.42 19.05 -14.11
N VAL A 163 -0.38 18.26 -13.83
CA VAL A 163 1.02 18.51 -14.19
C VAL A 163 1.57 17.28 -14.88
N LEU A 164 2.29 17.44 -15.97
CA LEU A 164 2.94 16.35 -16.69
C LEU A 164 4.46 16.49 -16.62
N ILE A 165 5.14 15.54 -15.98
CA ILE A 165 6.60 15.45 -16.02
C ILE A 165 6.98 14.54 -17.19
N ALA A 166 7.60 15.13 -18.22
CA ALA A 166 8.01 14.47 -19.46
C ALA A 166 9.53 14.41 -19.60
N GLY A 167 10.04 13.40 -20.29
CA GLY A 167 11.45 13.28 -20.65
C GLY A 167 11.92 11.82 -20.75
N GLN A 168 13.19 11.62 -21.08
CA GLN A 168 13.76 10.30 -21.35
C GLN A 168 13.71 9.36 -20.11
N PRO A 169 13.79 8.03 -20.28
CA PRO A 169 14.03 7.12 -19.16
C PRO A 169 15.27 7.53 -18.36
N GLY A 170 15.25 7.36 -17.03
CA GLY A 170 16.40 7.66 -16.17
C GLY A 170 16.60 9.13 -15.78
N THR A 171 15.86 10.10 -16.34
CA THR A 171 16.02 11.55 -16.04
C THR A 171 15.52 12.01 -14.66
N GLY A 172 15.04 11.11 -13.80
CA GLY A 172 14.62 11.45 -12.45
C GLY A 172 13.17 11.98 -12.30
N LYS A 173 12.26 11.67 -13.23
CA LYS A 173 10.84 12.09 -13.14
C LYS A 173 10.17 11.68 -11.81
N THR A 174 10.19 10.38 -11.49
CA THR A 174 9.69 9.81 -10.24
C THR A 174 10.44 10.36 -9.01
N ALA A 175 11.73 10.68 -9.17
CA ALA A 175 12.53 11.32 -8.12
C ALA A 175 12.05 12.75 -7.80
N ILE A 176 11.70 13.55 -8.81
CA ILE A 176 11.13 14.89 -8.61
C ILE A 176 9.77 14.79 -7.91
N ALA A 177 8.90 13.87 -8.33
CA ALA A 177 7.60 13.66 -7.68
C ALA A 177 7.74 13.23 -6.19
N MET A 178 8.69 12.34 -5.88
CA MET A 178 8.98 11.99 -4.48
C MET A 178 9.66 13.13 -3.70
N GLY A 179 10.48 13.95 -4.35
CA GLY A 179 11.01 15.18 -3.77
C GLY A 179 9.92 16.19 -3.41
N MET A 180 8.87 16.30 -4.25
CA MET A 180 7.67 17.09 -3.93
C MET A 180 6.91 16.49 -2.74
N ALA A 181 6.70 15.18 -2.71
CA ALA A 181 6.04 14.49 -1.60
C ALA A 181 6.70 14.79 -0.25
N GLN A 182 8.03 14.62 -0.17
CA GLN A 182 8.80 14.87 1.05
C GLN A 182 8.77 16.36 1.46
N ALA A 183 8.78 17.29 0.50
CA ALA A 183 8.74 18.72 0.76
C ALA A 183 7.34 19.28 1.10
N LEU A 184 6.27 18.52 0.85
CA LEU A 184 4.91 18.79 1.34
C LEU A 184 4.68 18.31 2.79
N GLY A 185 5.60 17.51 3.34
CA GLY A 185 5.56 17.02 4.71
C GLY A 185 4.60 15.85 4.95
N PRO A 186 4.72 15.17 6.11
CA PRO A 186 3.94 13.95 6.43
C PRO A 186 2.44 14.21 6.60
N ASP A 187 2.07 15.46 6.83
CA ASP A 187 0.70 15.95 6.99
C ASP A 187 -0.11 15.95 5.70
N THR A 188 0.55 16.03 4.55
CA THR A 188 -0.09 16.15 3.23
C THR A 188 -0.21 14.75 2.59
N PRO A 189 -1.42 14.26 2.25
CA PRO A 189 -1.56 12.94 1.67
C PRO A 189 -0.94 12.88 0.28
N PHE A 190 -0.01 11.94 0.08
CA PHE A 190 0.62 11.66 -1.21
C PHE A 190 0.32 10.22 -1.61
N THR A 191 -0.41 10.04 -2.71
CA THR A 191 -0.69 8.71 -3.28
C THR A 191 0.11 8.56 -4.56
N ALA A 192 1.00 7.56 -4.63
CA ALA A 192 1.64 7.16 -5.87
C ALA A 192 0.98 5.87 -6.40
N ILE A 193 0.63 5.86 -7.68
CA ILE A 193 0.16 4.68 -8.42
C ILE A 193 0.90 4.57 -9.76
N ALA A 194 1.04 3.37 -10.28
CA ALA A 194 1.45 3.15 -11.66
C ALA A 194 0.21 3.04 -12.58
N GLY A 195 0.31 3.53 -13.82
CA GLY A 195 -0.79 3.45 -14.80
C GLY A 195 -1.26 2.02 -15.09
N SER A 196 -0.42 1.01 -14.81
CA SER A 196 -0.76 -0.42 -14.91
C SER A 196 -1.62 -0.93 -13.75
N GLU A 197 -1.54 -0.34 -12.55
CA GLU A 197 -2.24 -0.82 -11.33
C GLU A 197 -3.76 -0.59 -11.38
N ILE A 198 -4.21 0.35 -12.20
CA ILE A 198 -5.64 0.65 -12.44
C ILE A 198 -6.36 -0.49 -13.17
N PHE A 199 -5.63 -1.39 -13.84
CA PHE A 199 -6.20 -2.54 -14.56
C PHE A 199 -6.32 -3.77 -13.63
N SER A 200 -7.38 -3.81 -12.84
CA SER A 200 -7.75 -4.97 -12.01
C SER A 200 -8.89 -5.81 -12.63
N LEU A 201 -9.01 -7.06 -12.18
CA LEU A 201 -10.18 -7.91 -12.42
C LEU A 201 -11.23 -7.82 -11.29
N GLU A 202 -10.84 -7.30 -10.11
CA GLU A 202 -11.69 -7.25 -8.91
C GLU A 202 -12.56 -5.98 -8.85
N MET A 203 -12.14 -4.92 -9.54
CA MET A 203 -12.81 -3.62 -9.58
C MET A 203 -12.67 -2.96 -10.95
N SER A 204 -13.62 -2.11 -11.32
CA SER A 204 -13.56 -1.33 -12.56
C SER A 204 -12.43 -0.28 -12.55
N ARG A 205 -11.89 0.01 -13.75
CA ARG A 205 -10.84 1.05 -13.97
C ARG A 205 -11.24 2.41 -13.37
N THR A 206 -12.51 2.79 -13.53
CA THR A 206 -13.10 4.01 -12.96
C THR A 206 -13.17 4.00 -11.44
N GLU A 207 -13.45 2.84 -10.84
CA GLU A 207 -13.46 2.70 -9.38
C GLU A 207 -12.05 2.76 -8.80
N ALA A 208 -11.08 2.08 -9.41
CA ALA A 208 -9.66 2.16 -9.02
C ALA A 208 -9.14 3.61 -9.05
N LEU A 209 -9.45 4.37 -10.11
CA LEU A 209 -9.15 5.80 -10.19
C LEU A 209 -9.89 6.62 -9.12
N THR A 210 -11.18 6.36 -8.88
CA THR A 210 -11.95 7.08 -7.85
C THR A 210 -11.37 6.84 -6.45
N GLN A 211 -10.95 5.61 -6.15
CA GLN A 211 -10.26 5.28 -4.90
C GLN A 211 -8.92 6.02 -4.79
N ALA A 212 -8.12 6.09 -5.86
CA ALA A 212 -6.85 6.83 -5.85
C ALA A 212 -7.04 8.35 -5.62
N PHE A 213 -8.06 8.96 -6.23
CA PHE A 213 -8.44 10.36 -5.95
C PHE A 213 -8.84 10.56 -4.48
N ARG A 214 -9.67 9.67 -3.92
CA ARG A 214 -10.15 9.80 -2.53
C ARG A 214 -9.11 9.41 -1.47
N ARG A 215 -8.08 8.62 -1.81
CA ARG A 215 -6.88 8.42 -0.97
C ARG A 215 -6.02 9.68 -0.91
N SER A 216 -6.01 10.47 -1.98
CA SER A 216 -5.22 11.70 -2.12
C SER A 216 -5.90 12.95 -1.54
N ILE A 217 -7.05 12.81 -0.86
CA ILE A 217 -7.72 13.92 -0.16
C ILE A 217 -7.79 13.55 1.32
N GLY A 218 -7.16 14.37 2.15
CA GLY A 218 -7.11 14.18 3.60
C GLY A 218 -8.12 15.06 4.32
N VAL A 219 -8.75 14.52 5.35
CA VAL A 219 -9.59 15.26 6.29
C VAL A 219 -8.85 15.27 7.62
N ARG A 220 -8.45 16.46 8.06
CA ARG A 220 -7.82 16.71 9.36
C ARG A 220 -8.91 17.03 10.36
N ILE A 221 -9.19 16.09 11.26
CA ILE A 221 -10.15 16.24 12.35
C ILE A 221 -9.37 16.65 13.61
N LYS A 222 -9.82 17.69 14.28
CA LYS A 222 -9.29 18.15 15.57
C LYS A 222 -10.22 17.67 16.67
N GLU A 223 -9.75 16.79 17.54
CA GLU A 223 -10.55 16.28 18.67
C GLU A 223 -9.89 16.69 20.00
N GLU A 224 -10.62 17.43 20.83
CA GLU A 224 -10.19 17.72 22.21
C GLU A 224 -10.54 16.53 23.11
N THR A 225 -9.52 15.89 23.68
CA THR A 225 -9.68 14.78 24.63
C THR A 225 -9.20 15.17 26.02
N GLU A 226 -9.98 14.83 27.05
CA GLU A 226 -9.53 14.94 28.44
C GLU A 226 -8.78 13.65 28.82
N ILE A 227 -7.47 13.76 28.99
CA ILE A 227 -6.60 12.65 29.40
C ILE A 227 -6.19 12.80 30.87
N VAL A 228 -6.13 11.69 31.58
CA VAL A 228 -5.69 11.58 32.96
C VAL A 228 -4.39 10.81 32.97
N GLU A 229 -3.29 11.45 33.35
CA GLU A 229 -1.92 10.91 33.28
C GLU A 229 -1.28 10.90 34.66
N GLY A 230 -0.77 9.73 35.10
CA GLY A 230 -0.11 9.63 36.42
C GLY A 230 0.54 8.28 36.69
N GLU A 231 1.36 8.24 37.74
CA GLU A 231 1.85 7.01 38.35
C GLU A 231 0.77 6.40 39.25
N VAL A 232 0.56 5.09 39.14
CA VAL A 232 -0.34 4.33 40.01
C VAL A 232 0.31 4.08 41.36
N VAL A 233 -0.20 4.73 42.41
CA VAL A 233 0.25 4.50 43.79
C VAL A 233 -0.32 3.20 44.33
N GLU A 234 -1.63 2.98 44.18
CA GLU A 234 -2.35 1.81 44.67
C GLU A 234 -3.60 1.52 43.80
N ILE A 235 -3.99 0.24 43.72
CA ILE A 235 -5.24 -0.21 43.10
C ILE A 235 -5.97 -1.11 44.11
N GLN A 236 -7.13 -0.67 44.59
CA GLN A 236 -8.04 -1.47 45.42
C GLN A 236 -9.22 -1.93 44.56
N ILE A 237 -9.57 -3.22 44.60
CA ILE A 237 -10.71 -3.78 43.84
C ILE A 237 -11.53 -4.65 44.78
N ASP A 238 -12.67 -4.12 45.22
CA ASP A 238 -13.61 -4.83 46.06
C ASP A 238 -14.42 -5.83 45.22
N ARG A 239 -14.18 -7.11 45.49
CA ARG A 239 -14.96 -8.22 44.91
C ARG A 239 -15.93 -8.75 45.97
N PRO A 240 -17.26 -8.67 45.77
CA PRO A 240 -18.21 -9.25 46.72
C PRO A 240 -18.00 -10.77 46.81
N ALA A 241 -17.99 -11.29 48.05
CA ALA A 241 -17.58 -12.67 48.36
C ALA A 241 -18.42 -13.77 47.68
N THR A 242 -19.64 -13.44 47.23
CA THR A 242 -20.55 -14.33 46.50
C THR A 242 -20.28 -14.42 45.00
N GLY A 243 -19.36 -13.62 44.45
CA GLY A 243 -19.04 -13.56 43.01
C GLY A 243 -20.12 -12.90 42.13
N THR A 244 -21.35 -12.77 42.63
CA THR A 244 -22.49 -12.12 41.97
C THR A 244 -22.72 -10.71 42.52
N GLY A 245 -21.94 -9.74 42.03
CA GLY A 245 -22.18 -8.33 42.32
C GLY A 245 -21.27 -7.39 41.51
N THR A 246 -21.64 -6.12 41.46
CA THR A 246 -20.85 -5.07 40.80
C THR A 246 -19.52 -4.88 41.51
N ARG A 247 -18.41 -5.15 40.80
CA ARG A 247 -17.07 -4.84 41.28
C ARG A 247 -16.94 -3.31 41.36
N VAL A 248 -16.54 -2.81 42.52
CA VAL A 248 -16.17 -1.40 42.75
C VAL A 248 -14.68 -1.40 43.06
N GLY A 249 -13.98 -0.31 42.75
CA GLY A 249 -12.57 -0.20 43.06
C GLY A 249 -12.16 1.25 43.28
N LYS A 250 -10.95 1.44 43.80
CA LYS A 250 -10.32 2.74 43.98
C LYS A 250 -8.94 2.72 43.33
N LEU A 251 -8.60 3.81 42.66
CA LEU A 251 -7.32 4.01 41.99
C LEU A 251 -6.69 5.28 42.53
N THR A 252 -5.54 5.15 43.18
CA THR A 252 -4.76 6.32 43.60
C THR A 252 -3.72 6.62 42.53
N LEU A 253 -3.85 7.78 41.87
CA LEU A 253 -2.90 8.28 40.88
C LEU A 253 -2.10 9.46 41.45
N LYS A 254 -0.86 9.58 40.99
CA LYS A 254 0.09 10.61 41.43
C LYS A 254 0.90 11.20 40.27
N THR A 255 1.01 12.52 40.26
CA THR A 255 2.06 13.28 39.54
C THR A 255 3.09 13.80 40.54
N THR A 256 4.10 14.52 40.07
CA THR A 256 5.06 15.20 40.97
C THR A 256 4.42 16.30 41.82
N GLU A 257 3.30 16.88 41.37
CA GLU A 257 2.61 17.99 42.04
C GLU A 257 1.40 17.55 42.88
N MET A 258 0.64 16.54 42.44
CA MET A 258 -0.63 16.17 43.07
C MET A 258 -0.88 14.66 43.14
N GLU A 259 -1.65 14.24 44.14
CA GLU A 259 -2.07 12.86 44.36
C GLU A 259 -3.59 12.83 44.57
N THR A 260 -4.29 12.00 43.79
CA THR A 260 -5.76 11.99 43.74
C THR A 260 -6.30 10.56 43.70
N ILE A 261 -7.44 10.35 44.35
CA ILE A 261 -8.12 9.05 44.42
C ILE A 261 -9.35 9.09 43.50
N TYR A 262 -9.44 8.13 42.59
CA TYR A 262 -10.56 7.94 41.67
C TYR A 262 -11.34 6.67 42.01
N ASP A 263 -12.66 6.78 42.16
CA ASP A 263 -13.55 5.63 42.24
C ASP A 263 -13.75 5.01 40.84
N LEU A 264 -13.55 3.69 40.74
CA LEU A 264 -13.58 2.93 39.49
C LEU A 264 -14.90 2.19 39.30
N GLY A 265 -15.53 2.42 38.14
CA GLY A 265 -16.63 1.58 37.66
C GLY A 265 -16.15 0.23 37.08
N THR A 266 -17.08 -0.73 36.98
CA THR A 266 -16.83 -2.10 36.49
C THR A 266 -16.03 -2.16 35.18
N LYS A 267 -16.37 -1.33 34.18
CA LYS A 267 -15.69 -1.27 32.88
C LYS A 267 -14.22 -0.86 33.00
N MET A 268 -13.89 0.06 33.91
CA MET A 268 -12.51 0.52 34.15
C MET A 268 -11.69 -0.56 34.87
N ILE A 269 -12.29 -1.27 35.83
CA ILE A 269 -11.66 -2.41 36.50
C ILE A 269 -11.31 -3.51 35.49
N GLU A 270 -12.19 -3.77 34.52
CA GLU A 270 -11.92 -4.74 33.46
C GLU A 270 -10.83 -4.27 32.48
N ALA A 271 -10.76 -2.97 32.16
CA ALA A 271 -9.68 -2.40 31.38
C ALA A 271 -8.32 -2.49 32.11
N LEU A 272 -8.24 -2.10 33.39
CA LEU A 272 -7.03 -2.24 34.22
C LEU A 272 -6.57 -3.70 34.32
N THR A 273 -7.52 -4.63 34.47
CA THR A 273 -7.23 -6.08 34.54
C THR A 273 -6.71 -6.61 33.20
N ARG A 274 -7.25 -6.11 32.07
CA ARG A 274 -6.84 -6.49 30.71
C ARG A 274 -5.42 -6.03 30.38
N GLU A 275 -5.12 -4.77 30.68
CA GLU A 275 -3.78 -4.17 30.50
C GLU A 275 -2.77 -4.59 31.60
N LYS A 276 -3.22 -5.37 32.60
CA LYS A 276 -2.42 -5.86 33.73
C LYS A 276 -1.66 -4.73 34.46
N VAL A 277 -2.37 -3.65 34.73
CA VAL A 277 -1.82 -2.49 35.45
C VAL A 277 -1.53 -2.87 36.91
N GLN A 278 -0.37 -2.44 37.41
CA GLN A 278 0.14 -2.67 38.77
C GLN A 278 0.55 -1.36 39.43
N ALA A 279 0.76 -1.40 40.75
CA ALA A 279 1.37 -0.30 41.48
C ALA A 279 2.79 0.00 40.96
N GLY A 280 3.07 1.29 40.76
CA GLY A 280 4.29 1.80 40.12
C GLY A 280 4.27 1.84 38.59
N ASP A 281 3.16 1.50 37.94
CA ASP A 281 3.01 1.74 36.50
C ASP A 281 2.63 3.21 36.23
N VAL A 282 3.15 3.77 35.14
CA VAL A 282 2.71 5.07 34.61
C VAL A 282 1.68 4.81 33.51
N ILE A 283 0.47 5.35 33.68
CA ILE A 283 -0.65 5.12 32.76
C ILE A 283 -1.27 6.43 32.28
N THR A 284 -1.82 6.38 31.07
CA THR A 284 -2.76 7.38 30.55
C THR A 284 -4.15 6.78 30.43
N ILE A 285 -5.15 7.49 30.96
CA ILE A 285 -6.56 7.15 30.86
C ILE A 285 -7.24 8.24 30.06
N ASP A 286 -7.82 7.89 28.91
CA ASP A 286 -8.75 8.76 28.21
C ASP A 286 -10.12 8.70 28.91
N LYS A 287 -10.59 9.85 29.39
CA LYS A 287 -11.80 10.00 30.19
C LYS A 287 -13.09 9.82 29.38
N ALA A 288 -13.04 10.10 28.07
CA ALA A 288 -14.18 9.95 27.16
C ALA A 288 -14.28 8.50 26.61
N THR A 289 -13.16 7.93 26.16
CA THR A 289 -13.18 6.57 25.60
C THR A 289 -13.08 5.47 26.66
N GLY A 290 -12.56 5.76 27.85
CA GLY A 290 -12.23 4.77 28.89
C GLY A 290 -11.08 3.85 28.50
N LYS A 291 -10.28 4.22 27.49
CA LYS A 291 -9.08 3.50 27.08
C LYS A 291 -7.96 3.79 28.07
N ILE A 292 -7.31 2.74 28.55
CA ILE A 292 -6.15 2.82 29.44
C ILE A 292 -4.94 2.37 28.62
N SER A 293 -3.86 3.15 28.64
CA SER A 293 -2.60 2.81 27.99
C SER A 293 -1.46 2.87 28.99
N LYS A 294 -0.72 1.77 29.12
CA LYS A 294 0.47 1.69 29.97
C LYS A 294 1.67 2.30 29.23
N LEU A 295 2.18 3.43 29.71
CA LEU A 295 3.36 4.08 29.13
C LEU A 295 4.65 3.36 29.54
N GLY A 296 4.73 2.93 30.80
CA GLY A 296 5.88 2.24 31.35
C GLY A 296 5.76 2.05 32.86
N ARG A 297 6.90 1.90 33.54
CA ARG A 297 7.01 1.78 35.00
C ARG A 297 7.85 2.91 35.58
N SER A 298 7.50 3.41 36.77
CA SER A 298 8.25 4.48 37.43
C SER A 298 9.66 4.02 37.84
N PHE A 299 10.62 4.94 37.78
CA PHE A 299 12.00 4.68 38.23
C PHE A 299 12.09 4.45 39.75
N THR A 300 11.20 5.07 40.52
CA THR A 300 11.13 4.99 41.99
C THR A 300 10.81 3.59 42.49
N ARG A 301 9.89 2.89 41.83
CA ARG A 301 9.44 1.51 42.18
C ARG A 301 10.07 0.42 41.30
N ALA A 302 11.15 0.74 40.59
CA ALA A 302 11.88 -0.20 39.74
C ALA A 302 12.60 -1.32 40.50
N ARG A 303 12.79 -1.19 41.82
CA ARG A 303 13.51 -2.16 42.67
C ARG A 303 12.62 -3.17 43.39
N ASP A 304 11.31 -2.92 43.49
CA ASP A 304 10.42 -3.69 44.35
C ASP A 304 9.93 -5.01 43.72
N TYR A 305 10.32 -5.28 42.47
CA TYR A 305 9.92 -6.48 41.71
C TYR A 305 11.13 -7.17 41.08
N ASP A 306 11.48 -8.33 41.62
CA ASP A 306 12.63 -9.14 41.17
C ASP A 306 12.37 -9.85 39.82
N ALA A 307 11.09 -10.08 39.47
CA ALA A 307 10.66 -10.73 38.24
C ALA A 307 10.40 -9.74 37.08
N MET A 308 11.33 -8.82 36.79
CA MET A 308 11.22 -7.91 35.64
C MET A 308 11.43 -8.67 34.32
N GLY A 309 10.43 -8.66 33.44
CA GLY A 309 10.62 -9.11 32.05
C GLY A 309 11.46 -8.10 31.26
N ALA A 310 12.31 -8.57 30.34
CA ALA A 310 13.24 -7.78 29.52
C ALA A 310 12.60 -6.75 28.56
N GLN A 311 11.32 -6.45 28.72
CA GLN A 311 10.49 -5.56 27.90
C GLN A 311 9.91 -4.37 28.71
N THR A 312 10.16 -4.28 30.03
CA THR A 312 9.64 -3.20 30.87
C THR A 312 10.36 -1.88 30.58
N LYS A 313 9.67 -0.94 29.93
CA LYS A 313 10.15 0.43 29.72
C LYS A 313 9.99 1.24 31.00
N PHE A 314 11.08 1.86 31.46
CA PHE A 314 11.04 2.78 32.58
C PHE A 314 10.76 4.20 32.07
N VAL A 315 9.84 4.89 32.76
CA VAL A 315 9.35 6.24 32.41
C VAL A 315 9.37 7.07 33.70
N GLN A 316 9.65 8.36 33.58
CA GLN A 316 9.63 9.26 34.73
C GLN A 316 8.19 9.51 35.21
N CYS A 317 8.03 9.87 36.48
CA CYS A 317 6.73 10.27 37.03
C CYS A 317 6.24 11.51 36.23
N PRO A 318 4.99 11.54 35.73
CA PRO A 318 4.50 12.68 34.98
C PRO A 318 4.48 13.96 35.82
N ASP A 319 4.86 15.08 35.20
CA ASP A 319 4.81 16.41 35.80
C ASP A 319 3.49 17.13 35.51
N GLY A 320 3.16 18.09 36.37
CA GLY A 320 1.99 18.98 36.24
C GLY A 320 0.68 18.40 36.76
N GLU A 321 -0.42 19.01 36.31
CA GLU A 321 -1.79 18.57 36.62
C GLU A 321 -2.08 17.16 36.09
N LEU A 322 -2.80 16.38 36.89
CA LEU A 322 -3.07 14.97 36.63
C LEU A 322 -4.15 14.79 35.54
N GLN A 323 -5.05 15.76 35.37
CA GLN A 323 -6.01 15.82 34.26
C GLN A 323 -5.57 16.91 33.27
N LYS A 324 -5.21 16.52 32.04
CA LYS A 324 -4.75 17.43 30.98
C LYS A 324 -5.74 17.41 29.82
N ARG A 325 -5.98 18.57 29.19
CA ARG A 325 -6.67 18.64 27.90
C ARG A 325 -5.64 18.51 26.79
N ARG A 326 -5.88 17.59 25.86
CA ARG A 326 -5.03 17.36 24.70
C ARG A 326 -5.87 17.41 23.44
N GLU A 327 -5.58 18.38 22.58
CA GLU A 327 -6.00 18.36 21.19
C GLU A 327 -5.21 17.24 20.48
N VAL A 328 -5.94 16.28 19.92
CA VAL A 328 -5.36 15.23 19.07
C VAL A 328 -5.83 15.47 17.65
N VAL A 329 -4.87 15.70 16.77
CA VAL A 329 -5.11 15.95 15.35
C VAL A 329 -5.01 14.62 14.61
N HIS A 330 -6.12 14.18 14.02
CA HIS A 330 -6.20 12.96 13.23
C HIS A 330 -6.37 13.33 11.74
N THR A 331 -5.43 12.91 10.90
CA THR A 331 -5.55 13.05 9.44
C THR A 331 -5.98 11.71 8.86
N VAL A 332 -7.15 11.67 8.22
CA VAL A 332 -7.76 10.45 7.64
C VAL A 332 -8.13 10.73 6.18
N SER A 333 -7.89 9.79 5.27
CA SER A 333 -8.27 9.98 3.86
C SER A 333 -9.78 9.77 3.64
N LEU A 334 -10.36 10.44 2.63
CA LEU A 334 -11.76 10.23 2.26
C LEU A 334 -12.05 8.77 1.88
N HIS A 335 -11.07 8.06 1.31
CA HIS A 335 -11.21 6.64 0.99
C HIS A 335 -11.32 5.73 2.23
N GLU A 336 -10.60 6.03 3.31
CA GLU A 336 -10.74 5.26 4.56
C GLU A 336 -12.12 5.46 5.18
N ILE A 337 -12.63 6.70 5.16
CA ILE A 337 -13.99 7.03 5.60
C ILE A 337 -15.04 6.29 4.75
N ASP A 338 -14.86 6.23 3.41
CA ASP A 338 -15.72 5.44 2.51
C ASP A 338 -15.79 3.97 2.91
N VAL A 339 -14.63 3.31 3.06
CA VAL A 339 -14.55 1.86 3.31
C VAL A 339 -15.12 1.52 4.68
N ILE A 340 -14.83 2.33 5.72
CA ILE A 340 -15.35 2.14 7.08
C ILE A 340 -16.88 2.24 7.11
N ASN A 341 -17.47 3.20 6.39
CA ASN A 341 -18.93 3.38 6.36
C ASN A 341 -19.66 2.43 5.38
N SER A 342 -18.94 1.85 4.40
CA SER A 342 -19.54 0.96 3.39
C SER A 342 -19.84 -0.45 3.90
N ARG A 343 -19.12 -0.96 4.91
CA ARG A 343 -19.28 -2.33 5.45
C ARG A 343 -19.25 -2.35 6.98
N THR A 344 -20.04 -3.19 7.63
CA THR A 344 -20.11 -3.32 9.10
C THR A 344 -18.78 -3.72 9.78
N GLN A 345 -17.83 -4.26 9.00
CA GLN A 345 -16.44 -4.52 9.41
C GLN A 345 -15.43 -3.86 8.44
N GLY A 346 -15.77 -2.70 7.88
CA GLY A 346 -14.96 -2.00 6.87
C GLY A 346 -13.52 -1.71 7.30
N PHE A 347 -13.27 -1.49 8.60
CA PHE A 347 -11.92 -1.31 9.12
C PHE A 347 -10.98 -2.49 8.79
N LEU A 348 -11.46 -3.74 8.79
CA LEU A 348 -10.62 -4.90 8.45
C LEU A 348 -10.31 -4.97 6.94
N ALA A 349 -11.23 -4.48 6.10
CA ALA A 349 -11.08 -4.45 4.65
C ALA A 349 -9.93 -3.53 4.19
N LEU A 350 -9.64 -2.46 4.95
CA LEU A 350 -8.48 -1.58 4.72
C LEU A 350 -7.15 -2.34 4.80
N PHE A 351 -7.05 -3.38 5.64
CA PHE A 351 -5.83 -4.18 5.80
C PHE A 351 -5.79 -5.42 4.89
N SER A 352 -6.95 -5.96 4.48
CA SER A 352 -7.00 -7.12 3.57
C SER A 352 -6.95 -6.75 2.10
N GLY A 353 -7.25 -5.50 1.73
CA GLY A 353 -7.36 -5.05 0.34
C GLY A 353 -8.69 -5.38 -0.34
N ASP A 354 -9.54 -6.22 0.28
CA ASP A 354 -10.92 -6.51 -0.18
C ASP A 354 -11.88 -5.37 0.17
N THR A 355 -11.64 -4.19 -0.41
CA THR A 355 -12.56 -3.06 -0.34
C THR A 355 -13.75 -3.27 -1.27
N GLY A 356 -13.51 -3.88 -2.44
CA GLY A 356 -14.49 -4.02 -3.52
C GLY A 356 -14.89 -2.66 -4.12
N GLU A 357 -15.98 -2.64 -4.87
CA GLU A 357 -16.54 -1.39 -5.40
C GLU A 357 -17.46 -0.69 -4.38
N ILE A 358 -17.25 0.60 -4.17
CA ILE A 358 -18.02 1.39 -3.18
C ILE A 358 -19.17 2.13 -3.88
N LYS A 359 -20.38 2.02 -3.32
CA LYS A 359 -21.57 2.70 -3.86
C LYS A 359 -21.43 4.22 -3.83
N ALA A 360 -21.85 4.88 -4.91
CA ALA A 360 -21.88 6.34 -5.02
C ALA A 360 -22.69 7.02 -3.90
N GLU A 361 -23.84 6.44 -3.51
CA GLU A 361 -24.70 6.93 -2.42
C GLU A 361 -23.92 7.14 -1.10
N VAL A 362 -23.00 6.23 -0.77
CA VAL A 362 -22.17 6.32 0.45
C VAL A 362 -21.17 7.46 0.34
N ARG A 363 -20.56 7.64 -0.85
CA ARG A 363 -19.64 8.75 -1.12
C ARG A 363 -20.32 10.11 -1.06
N GLU A 364 -21.52 10.23 -1.60
CA GLU A 364 -22.32 11.47 -1.55
C GLU A 364 -22.69 11.83 -0.12
N GLN A 365 -23.14 10.86 0.69
CA GLN A 365 -23.41 11.07 2.12
C GLN A 365 -22.17 11.48 2.91
N ILE A 366 -21.00 10.90 2.60
CA ILE A 366 -19.74 11.27 3.24
C ILE A 366 -19.29 12.68 2.81
N ASN A 367 -19.39 13.00 1.52
CA ASN A 367 -19.05 14.35 1.03
C ASN A 367 -19.91 15.42 1.69
N ALA A 368 -21.22 15.16 1.88
CA ALA A 368 -22.11 16.06 2.61
C ALA A 368 -21.69 16.25 4.07
N LYS A 369 -21.36 15.17 4.79
CA LYS A 369 -20.87 15.24 6.18
C LYS A 369 -19.51 15.94 6.32
N VAL A 370 -18.61 15.74 5.37
CA VAL A 370 -17.29 16.42 5.38
C VAL A 370 -17.46 17.92 5.05
N ALA A 371 -18.43 18.29 4.22
CA ALA A 371 -18.80 19.69 4.03
C ALA A 371 -19.38 20.30 5.31
N GLU A 372 -20.31 19.60 5.99
CA GLU A 372 -20.86 20.00 7.29
C GLU A 372 -19.74 20.20 8.34
N TRP A 373 -18.82 19.25 8.51
CA TRP A 373 -17.70 19.38 9.45
C TRP A 373 -16.73 20.51 9.11
N ARG A 374 -16.61 20.88 7.83
CA ARG A 374 -15.83 22.03 7.36
C ARG A 374 -16.54 23.35 7.67
N GLU A 375 -17.86 23.42 7.50
CA GLU A 375 -18.68 24.58 7.85
C GLU A 375 -18.74 24.80 9.38
N GLU A 376 -18.79 23.71 10.16
CA GLU A 376 -18.70 23.75 11.62
C GLU A 376 -17.28 24.03 12.17
N GLY A 377 -16.25 24.01 11.32
CA GLY A 377 -14.85 24.18 11.74
C GLY A 377 -14.26 23.01 12.55
N LYS A 378 -14.91 21.85 12.56
CA LYS A 378 -14.44 20.63 13.24
C LYS A 378 -13.40 19.86 12.42
N ALA A 379 -13.39 20.04 11.11
CA ALA A 379 -12.45 19.40 10.20
C ALA A 379 -11.95 20.32 9.10
N ASP A 380 -10.63 20.31 8.87
CA ASP A 380 -9.98 20.97 7.74
C ASP A 380 -9.75 19.95 6.62
N VAL A 381 -10.11 20.26 5.38
CA VAL A 381 -9.82 19.38 4.23
C VAL A 381 -8.51 19.81 3.57
N ILE A 382 -7.57 18.87 3.47
CA ILE A 382 -6.24 19.04 2.90
C ILE A 382 -6.23 18.41 1.50
N PRO A 383 -6.11 19.21 0.42
CA PRO A 383 -5.88 18.68 -0.91
C PRO A 383 -4.47 18.09 -0.95
N GLY A 384 -4.37 16.78 -1.18
CA GLY A 384 -3.10 16.10 -1.37
C GLY A 384 -2.65 16.08 -2.83
N VAL A 385 -1.74 15.15 -3.11
CA VAL A 385 -1.16 14.93 -4.42
C VAL A 385 -1.38 13.50 -4.87
N LEU A 386 -1.90 13.34 -6.08
CA LEU A 386 -1.99 12.05 -6.76
C LEU A 386 -0.88 11.98 -7.82
N PHE A 387 0.08 11.09 -7.64
CA PHE A 387 1.12 10.81 -8.64
C PHE A 387 0.78 9.55 -9.44
N ILE A 388 0.74 9.67 -10.77
CA ILE A 388 0.56 8.55 -11.71
C ILE A 388 1.83 8.38 -12.57
N ASP A 389 2.60 7.32 -12.32
CA ASP A 389 3.72 6.96 -13.20
C ASP A 389 3.24 6.20 -14.44
N GLU A 390 4.02 6.25 -15.52
CA GLU A 390 3.74 5.60 -16.80
C GLU A 390 2.32 5.87 -17.36
N VAL A 391 1.86 7.12 -17.27
CA VAL A 391 0.48 7.52 -17.63
C VAL A 391 0.02 7.09 -19.03
N HIS A 392 0.95 6.98 -19.98
CA HIS A 392 0.72 6.50 -21.34
C HIS A 392 0.21 5.04 -21.42
N MET A 393 0.23 4.30 -20.31
CA MET A 393 -0.36 2.97 -20.17
C MET A 393 -1.87 3.00 -19.90
N LEU A 394 -2.47 4.16 -19.64
CA LEU A 394 -3.91 4.33 -19.50
C LEU A 394 -4.63 4.31 -20.85
N ASP A 395 -5.95 4.16 -20.81
CA ASP A 395 -6.85 4.19 -21.95
C ASP A 395 -7.69 5.48 -22.01
N ILE A 396 -8.37 5.69 -23.13
CA ILE A 396 -9.24 6.85 -23.34
C ILE A 396 -10.38 6.98 -22.33
N GLU A 397 -10.88 5.87 -21.77
CA GLU A 397 -11.94 5.90 -20.75
C GLU A 397 -11.39 6.49 -19.43
N CYS A 398 -10.19 6.06 -19.03
CA CYS A 398 -9.48 6.63 -17.89
C CYS A 398 -9.22 8.14 -18.08
N PHE A 399 -8.78 8.58 -19.26
CA PHE A 399 -8.56 10.00 -19.52
C PHE A 399 -9.84 10.85 -19.52
N SER A 400 -10.94 10.29 -20.05
CA SER A 400 -12.26 10.93 -19.98
C SER A 400 -12.73 11.10 -18.53
N PHE A 401 -12.54 10.07 -17.70
CA PHE A 401 -12.81 10.14 -16.26
C PHE A 401 -11.93 11.19 -15.56
N LEU A 402 -10.61 11.21 -15.83
CA LEU A 402 -9.67 12.17 -15.26
C LEU A 402 -10.05 13.62 -15.59
N ASN A 403 -10.42 13.90 -16.85
CA ASN A 403 -10.85 15.24 -17.27
C ASN A 403 -12.04 15.76 -16.44
N ARG A 404 -13.04 14.90 -16.17
CA ARG A 404 -14.19 15.26 -15.31
C ARG A 404 -13.82 15.32 -13.83
N ALA A 405 -12.95 14.43 -13.34
CA ALA A 405 -12.54 14.40 -11.93
C ALA A 405 -11.76 15.66 -11.53
N LEU A 406 -10.95 16.20 -12.45
CA LEU A 406 -10.21 17.45 -12.27
C LEU A 406 -11.09 18.71 -12.24
N GLU A 407 -12.34 18.65 -12.70
CA GLU A 407 -13.28 19.79 -12.64
C GLU A 407 -13.93 19.96 -11.26
N SER A 408 -13.61 19.11 -10.27
CA SER A 408 -14.13 19.22 -8.91
C SER A 408 -13.26 20.15 -8.05
N ASP A 409 -13.89 21.05 -7.29
CA ASP A 409 -13.22 21.97 -6.35
C ASP A 409 -12.36 21.24 -5.29
N MET A 410 -12.70 19.99 -4.98
CA MET A 410 -12.01 19.16 -4.00
C MET A 410 -10.97 18.22 -4.64
N ALA A 411 -10.67 18.38 -5.93
CA ALA A 411 -9.72 17.53 -6.63
C ALA A 411 -8.27 17.73 -6.12
N PRO A 412 -7.54 16.64 -5.81
CA PRO A 412 -6.13 16.72 -5.45
C PRO A 412 -5.30 17.16 -6.66
N VAL A 413 -4.09 17.66 -6.42
CA VAL A 413 -3.21 18.03 -7.53
C VAL A 413 -2.66 16.76 -8.18
N LEU A 414 -2.98 16.58 -9.46
CA LEU A 414 -2.60 15.41 -10.24
C LEU A 414 -1.23 15.64 -10.89
N ILE A 415 -0.24 14.82 -10.56
CA ILE A 415 1.07 14.80 -11.21
C ILE A 415 1.20 13.50 -11.99
N MET A 416 1.44 13.60 -13.29
CA MET A 416 1.59 12.45 -14.18
C MET A 416 3.02 12.39 -14.71
N ALA A 417 3.59 11.20 -14.86
CA ALA A 417 4.88 11.01 -15.50
C ALA A 417 4.78 10.19 -16.79
N THR A 418 5.53 10.61 -17.81
CA THR A 418 5.65 9.87 -19.07
C THR A 418 7.10 9.78 -19.54
N ASN A 419 7.48 8.62 -20.04
CA ASN A 419 8.75 8.35 -20.71
C ASN A 419 8.62 8.26 -22.23
N ARG A 420 7.41 8.44 -22.79
CA ARG A 420 7.14 8.29 -24.24
C ARG A 420 6.93 9.64 -24.93
N GLY A 421 7.46 9.73 -26.15
CA GLY A 421 7.41 10.93 -27.01
C GLY A 421 6.08 11.04 -27.76
N ILE A 422 5.92 10.28 -28.84
CA ILE A 422 4.65 10.15 -29.58
C ILE A 422 4.19 8.70 -29.46
N THR A 423 2.95 8.48 -29.02
CA THR A 423 2.38 7.13 -28.91
C THR A 423 0.88 7.09 -29.16
N ARG A 424 0.43 5.90 -29.58
CA ARG A 424 -0.98 5.54 -29.72
C ARG A 424 -1.66 5.49 -28.35
N ILE A 425 -2.84 6.10 -28.24
CA ILE A 425 -3.66 6.00 -27.02
C ILE A 425 -4.35 4.64 -26.97
N ARG A 426 -4.31 3.98 -25.81
CA ARG A 426 -4.92 2.65 -25.66
C ARG A 426 -6.45 2.77 -25.77
N GLY A 427 -7.06 1.82 -26.48
CA GLY A 427 -8.48 1.86 -26.85
C GLY A 427 -8.79 2.65 -28.13
N THR A 428 -7.84 3.36 -28.73
CA THR A 428 -8.03 4.17 -29.94
C THR A 428 -7.06 3.76 -31.05
N ASN A 429 -7.21 4.28 -32.27
CA ASN A 429 -6.25 4.07 -33.37
C ASN A 429 -5.30 5.27 -33.60
N TYR A 430 -5.51 6.41 -32.95
CA TYR A 430 -4.74 7.63 -33.21
C TYR A 430 -3.47 7.70 -32.35
N GLN A 431 -2.42 8.32 -32.91
CA GLN A 431 -1.22 8.69 -32.17
C GLN A 431 -1.35 10.10 -31.62
N SER A 432 -0.67 10.36 -30.51
CA SER A 432 -0.71 11.62 -29.77
C SER A 432 0.64 11.89 -29.09
N PRO A 433 0.98 13.16 -28.83
CA PRO A 433 2.06 13.48 -27.90
C PRO A 433 1.82 12.81 -26.55
N HIS A 434 2.85 12.21 -25.98
CA HIS A 434 2.87 11.55 -24.68
C HIS A 434 1.89 10.39 -24.46
N GLY A 435 1.10 10.01 -25.46
CA GLY A 435 0.00 9.05 -25.30
C GLY A 435 -1.24 9.64 -24.62
N LEU A 436 -1.40 10.97 -24.64
CA LEU A 436 -2.46 11.70 -23.93
C LEU A 436 -3.42 12.38 -24.92
N PRO A 437 -4.74 12.43 -24.64
CA PRO A 437 -5.68 13.18 -25.48
C PRO A 437 -5.33 14.67 -25.50
N ILE A 438 -5.55 15.33 -26.65
CA ILE A 438 -5.24 16.76 -26.83
C ILE A 438 -6.03 17.61 -25.81
N ASP A 439 -7.30 17.26 -25.57
CA ASP A 439 -8.17 17.94 -24.59
C ASP A 439 -7.62 17.93 -23.15
N LEU A 440 -6.85 16.90 -22.80
CA LEU A 440 -6.16 16.82 -21.51
C LEU A 440 -4.80 17.53 -21.58
N LEU A 441 -4.04 17.40 -22.67
CA LEU A 441 -2.76 18.11 -22.87
C LEU A 441 -2.90 19.63 -22.76
N ASP A 442 -3.96 20.21 -23.33
CA ASP A 442 -4.22 21.66 -23.26
C ASP A 442 -4.54 22.15 -21.83
N ARG A 443 -4.93 21.24 -20.93
CA ARG A 443 -5.16 21.51 -19.49
C ARG A 443 -3.90 21.30 -18.63
N LEU A 444 -2.83 20.73 -19.18
CA LEU A 444 -1.64 20.28 -18.44
C LEU A 444 -0.49 21.29 -18.47
N LEU A 445 0.16 21.49 -17.32
CA LEU A 445 1.48 22.12 -17.26
C LEU A 445 2.56 21.07 -17.47
N ILE A 446 3.31 21.18 -18.57
CA ILE A 446 4.36 20.21 -18.94
C ILE A 446 5.73 20.68 -18.40
N ILE A 447 6.33 19.87 -17.51
CA ILE A 447 7.72 20.01 -17.07
C ILE A 447 8.58 19.02 -17.88
N SER A 448 9.52 19.54 -18.67
CA SER A 448 10.52 18.72 -19.33
C SER A 448 11.73 18.45 -18.42
N THR A 449 12.28 17.23 -18.53
CA THR A 449 13.51 16.80 -17.84
C THR A 449 14.61 16.50 -18.86
N ALA A 450 15.83 16.95 -18.58
CA ALA A 450 16.99 16.78 -19.46
C ALA A 450 17.75 15.47 -19.15
N PRO A 451 18.53 14.90 -20.09
CA PRO A 451 19.53 13.89 -19.74
C PRO A 451 20.62 14.47 -18.83
N TYR A 452 21.14 13.65 -17.92
CA TYR A 452 22.20 14.05 -16.99
C TYR A 452 23.57 14.16 -17.68
N SER A 453 24.40 15.08 -17.21
CA SER A 453 25.82 15.15 -17.57
C SER A 453 26.66 14.10 -16.84
N ASP A 454 27.89 13.87 -17.31
CA ASP A 454 28.88 13.01 -16.65
C ASP A 454 29.11 13.37 -15.17
N LYS A 455 29.30 14.66 -14.89
CA LYS A 455 29.52 15.19 -13.53
C LYS A 455 28.32 14.93 -12.61
N GLU A 456 27.11 15.14 -13.11
CA GLU A 456 25.88 14.86 -12.35
C GLU A 456 25.70 13.35 -12.14
N THR A 457 26.00 12.54 -13.16
CA THR A 457 25.91 11.06 -13.09
C THR A 457 26.85 10.52 -12.01
N ARG A 458 28.11 10.96 -11.99
CA ARG A 458 29.08 10.60 -10.94
C ARG A 458 28.60 11.01 -9.55
N GLN A 459 28.06 12.21 -9.40
CA GLN A 459 27.55 12.72 -8.12
C GLN A 459 26.31 11.95 -7.64
N ILE A 460 25.41 11.56 -8.54
CA ILE A 460 24.25 10.72 -8.21
C ILE A 460 24.73 9.33 -7.74
N LEU A 461 25.66 8.70 -8.46
CA LEU A 461 26.22 7.41 -8.06
C LEU A 461 26.91 7.50 -6.69
N LYS A 462 27.66 8.57 -6.41
CA LYS A 462 28.28 8.80 -5.10
C LYS A 462 27.25 8.87 -3.96
N ILE A 463 26.16 9.62 -4.13
CA ILE A 463 25.07 9.68 -3.14
C ILE A 463 24.41 8.30 -2.95
N ARG A 464 24.38 7.44 -3.96
CA ARG A 464 23.90 6.05 -3.80
C ARG A 464 24.84 5.16 -3.03
N CYS A 465 26.14 5.30 -3.23
CA CYS A 465 27.14 4.61 -2.43
C CYS A 465 27.07 5.03 -0.95
N GLU A 466 26.84 6.32 -0.68
CA GLU A 466 26.63 6.87 0.66
C GLU A 466 25.33 6.33 1.31
N GLU A 467 24.25 6.20 0.54
CA GLU A 467 22.95 5.65 1.02
C GLU A 467 22.98 4.11 1.20
N GLU A 468 23.72 3.37 0.37
CA GLU A 468 23.85 1.90 0.45
C GLU A 468 24.99 1.43 1.38
N ASP A 469 25.74 2.35 2.01
CA ASP A 469 26.92 2.07 2.85
C ASP A 469 27.97 1.23 2.11
N VAL A 470 28.38 1.71 0.92
CA VAL A 470 29.33 1.06 0.02
C VAL A 470 30.53 1.98 -0.28
N GLU A 471 31.69 1.63 0.28
CA GLU A 471 32.95 2.30 -0.06
C GLU A 471 33.43 1.86 -1.46
N MET A 472 33.78 2.82 -2.33
CA MET A 472 34.31 2.55 -3.68
C MET A 472 35.52 3.43 -3.97
N THR A 473 36.47 2.92 -4.75
CA THR A 473 37.64 3.69 -5.20
C THR A 473 37.27 4.74 -6.27
N GLU A 474 38.03 5.83 -6.37
CA GLU A 474 37.76 6.90 -7.35
C GLU A 474 37.87 6.43 -8.82
N ASP A 475 38.73 5.43 -9.10
CA ASP A 475 38.79 4.77 -10.41
C ASP A 475 37.53 3.94 -10.68
N ALA A 476 36.98 3.28 -9.65
CA ALA A 476 35.73 2.53 -9.76
C ALA A 476 34.55 3.45 -10.06
N TYR A 477 34.47 4.63 -9.43
CA TYR A 477 33.49 5.66 -9.78
C TYR A 477 33.62 6.13 -11.24
N SER A 478 34.84 6.33 -11.73
CA SER A 478 35.06 6.78 -13.12
C SER A 478 34.59 5.72 -14.14
N VAL A 479 34.89 4.44 -13.89
CA VAL A 479 34.40 3.33 -14.72
C VAL A 479 32.87 3.17 -14.63
N LEU A 480 32.29 3.26 -13.44
CA LEU A 480 30.84 3.13 -13.24
C LEU A 480 30.05 4.29 -13.87
N THR A 481 30.59 5.52 -13.78
CA THR A 481 29.98 6.71 -14.42
C THR A 481 29.92 6.52 -15.93
N ARG A 482 31.01 6.04 -16.54
CA ARG A 482 31.05 5.73 -17.97
C ARG A 482 30.02 4.66 -18.35
N ILE A 483 29.91 3.57 -17.58
CA ILE A 483 28.87 2.55 -17.80
C ILE A 483 27.46 3.16 -17.69
N GLY A 484 27.23 4.05 -16.73
CA GLY A 484 25.95 4.73 -16.53
C GLY A 484 25.54 5.67 -17.67
N LEU A 485 26.51 6.26 -18.37
CA LEU A 485 26.30 7.07 -19.58
C LEU A 485 26.10 6.22 -20.85
N GLU A 486 26.87 5.13 -20.99
CA GLU A 486 26.80 4.24 -22.17
C GLU A 486 25.56 3.31 -22.14
N THR A 487 24.98 3.04 -20.95
CA THR A 487 23.83 2.14 -20.77
C THR A 487 22.64 2.85 -20.11
N SER A 488 22.44 2.70 -18.80
CA SER A 488 21.45 3.47 -18.04
C SER A 488 21.86 3.66 -16.58
N LEU A 489 21.44 4.78 -16.00
CA LEU A 489 21.63 5.08 -14.58
C LEU A 489 21.03 3.99 -13.67
N ARG A 490 19.90 3.37 -14.06
CA ARG A 490 19.26 2.28 -13.30
C ARG A 490 20.16 1.04 -13.23
N TYR A 491 20.76 0.66 -14.35
CA TYR A 491 21.69 -0.46 -14.42
C TYR A 491 22.96 -0.16 -13.60
N ALA A 492 23.53 1.04 -13.73
CA ALA A 492 24.70 1.45 -12.94
C ALA A 492 24.45 1.42 -11.42
N ILE A 493 23.26 1.80 -10.95
CA ILE A 493 22.90 1.70 -9.51
C ILE A 493 22.83 0.22 -9.08
N GLN A 494 22.18 -0.65 -9.85
CA GLN A 494 22.13 -2.09 -9.54
C GLN A 494 23.53 -2.74 -9.49
N LEU A 495 24.47 -2.21 -10.28
CA LEU A 495 25.88 -2.62 -10.25
C LEU A 495 26.59 -2.26 -8.94
N ILE A 496 26.20 -1.20 -8.22
CA ILE A 496 26.79 -0.84 -6.90
C ILE A 496 26.54 -1.97 -5.90
N THR A 497 25.28 -2.34 -5.70
CA THR A 497 24.88 -3.40 -4.75
C THR A 497 25.55 -4.74 -5.11
N ALA A 498 25.56 -5.09 -6.40
CA ALA A 498 26.18 -6.33 -6.86
C ALA A 498 27.72 -6.32 -6.72
N ALA A 499 28.39 -5.20 -6.98
CA ALA A 499 29.84 -5.08 -6.82
C ALA A 499 30.27 -5.08 -5.35
N SER A 500 29.48 -4.49 -4.46
CA SER A 500 29.64 -4.60 -2.99
C SER A 500 29.62 -6.07 -2.54
N LEU A 501 28.70 -6.89 -3.05
CA LEU A 501 28.65 -8.33 -2.75
C LEU A 501 29.87 -9.10 -3.28
N VAL A 502 30.43 -8.72 -4.44
CA VAL A 502 31.65 -9.33 -4.99
C VAL A 502 32.89 -8.91 -4.18
N ALA A 503 33.01 -7.64 -3.81
CA ALA A 503 34.09 -7.14 -2.95
C ALA A 503 34.08 -7.81 -1.56
N ARG A 504 32.90 -7.92 -0.93
CA ARG A 504 32.69 -8.67 0.32
C ARG A 504 33.07 -10.15 0.17
N LYS A 505 32.79 -10.78 -0.98
CA LYS A 505 33.21 -12.17 -1.27
C LYS A 505 34.72 -12.32 -1.43
N ARG A 506 35.42 -11.29 -1.95
CA ARG A 506 36.89 -11.19 -1.96
C ARG A 506 37.48 -10.85 -0.58
N LYS A 507 36.64 -10.46 0.39
CA LYS A 507 37.00 -9.90 1.71
C LYS A 507 37.72 -8.54 1.62
N GLY A 508 37.42 -7.75 0.58
CA GLY A 508 37.79 -6.34 0.52
C GLY A 508 36.73 -5.47 1.22
N GLY A 509 37.15 -4.39 1.86
CA GLY A 509 36.25 -3.34 2.35
C GLY A 509 35.70 -2.47 1.22
N GLU A 510 36.61 -1.98 0.37
CA GLU A 510 36.31 -1.14 -0.78
C GLU A 510 36.04 -1.94 -2.06
N VAL A 511 35.13 -1.42 -2.90
CA VAL A 511 34.89 -1.90 -4.26
C VAL A 511 35.94 -1.36 -5.22
N GLN A 512 36.55 -2.28 -5.99
CA GLN A 512 37.55 -1.96 -7.01
C GLN A 512 37.00 -2.16 -8.43
N VAL A 513 37.75 -1.63 -9.42
CA VAL A 513 37.42 -1.76 -10.85
C VAL A 513 37.29 -3.23 -11.29
N GLU A 514 38.04 -4.15 -10.68
CA GLU A 514 37.94 -5.60 -10.96
C GLU A 514 36.56 -6.17 -10.60
N ASP A 515 35.99 -5.75 -9.47
CA ASP A 515 34.69 -6.21 -9.00
C ASP A 515 33.58 -5.74 -9.94
N ILE A 516 33.63 -4.47 -10.37
CA ILE A 516 32.71 -3.89 -11.36
C ILE A 516 32.82 -4.63 -12.70
N LYS A 517 34.04 -4.85 -13.22
CA LYS A 517 34.25 -5.63 -14.45
C LYS A 517 33.67 -7.04 -14.35
N ARG A 518 33.85 -7.69 -13.20
CA ARG A 518 33.29 -9.02 -12.94
C ARG A 518 31.77 -9.01 -12.94
N VAL A 519 31.13 -8.05 -12.26
CA VAL A 519 29.66 -7.89 -12.26
C VAL A 519 29.15 -7.58 -13.68
N TYR A 520 29.80 -6.68 -14.42
CA TYR A 520 29.44 -6.33 -15.80
C TYR A 520 29.56 -7.51 -16.79
N SER A 521 30.43 -8.49 -16.49
CA SER A 521 30.53 -9.75 -17.24
C SER A 521 29.43 -10.77 -16.89
N LEU A 522 28.85 -10.68 -15.69
CA LEU A 522 27.80 -11.59 -15.21
C LEU A 522 26.38 -11.11 -15.56
N PHE A 523 26.17 -9.79 -15.54
CA PHE A 523 24.86 -9.18 -15.80
C PHE A 523 24.92 -8.35 -17.09
N LEU A 524 24.12 -8.73 -18.09
CA LEU A 524 23.98 -7.98 -19.34
C LEU A 524 23.02 -6.79 -19.17
N ASP A 525 23.29 -5.69 -19.86
CA ASP A 525 22.32 -4.61 -20.07
C ASP A 525 21.36 -4.94 -21.23
N GLU A 526 20.31 -4.13 -21.38
CA GLU A 526 19.27 -4.30 -22.40
C GLU A 526 19.86 -4.35 -23.83
N SER A 527 20.81 -3.48 -24.16
CA SER A 527 21.41 -3.43 -25.50
C SER A 527 22.25 -4.69 -25.80
N ARG A 528 23.14 -5.11 -24.89
CA ARG A 528 23.90 -6.36 -25.05
C ARG A 528 23.00 -7.60 -25.06
N SER A 529 21.98 -7.63 -24.20
CA SER A 529 20.99 -8.72 -24.17
C SER A 529 20.21 -8.81 -25.49
N THR A 530 19.82 -7.67 -26.06
CA THR A 530 19.15 -7.61 -27.37
C THR A 530 20.07 -8.06 -28.51
N GLN A 531 21.36 -7.69 -28.48
CA GLN A 531 22.35 -8.16 -29.45
C GLN A 531 22.51 -9.68 -29.38
N TYR A 532 22.72 -10.23 -28.17
CA TYR A 532 22.79 -11.67 -27.94
C TYR A 532 21.53 -12.40 -28.41
N MET A 533 20.34 -11.84 -28.16
CA MET A 533 19.08 -12.43 -28.63
C MET A 533 18.93 -12.43 -30.15
N ARG A 534 19.55 -11.45 -30.86
CA ARG A 534 19.62 -11.43 -32.33
C ARG A 534 20.63 -12.45 -32.88
N GLU A 535 21.81 -12.56 -32.26
CA GLU A 535 22.84 -13.54 -32.65
C GLU A 535 22.35 -14.99 -32.51
N TYR A 536 21.67 -15.30 -31.41
CA TYR A 536 21.13 -16.63 -31.13
C TYR A 536 19.65 -16.78 -31.54
N GLN A 537 19.14 -15.89 -32.39
CA GLN A 537 17.72 -15.82 -32.74
C GLN A 537 17.18 -17.18 -33.21
N GLU A 538 17.88 -17.90 -34.09
CA GLU A 538 17.43 -19.19 -34.62
C GLU A 538 17.17 -20.26 -33.54
N ALA A 539 17.82 -20.17 -32.38
CA ALA A 539 17.61 -21.07 -31.24
C ALA A 539 16.44 -20.64 -30.34
N PHE A 540 15.97 -19.39 -30.43
CA PHE A 540 14.81 -18.89 -29.71
C PHE A 540 13.49 -19.19 -30.45
N LEU A 541 12.42 -19.32 -29.67
CA LEU A 541 11.07 -19.57 -30.19
C LEU A 541 10.37 -18.24 -30.54
N PHE A 542 9.51 -18.28 -31.56
CA PHE A 542 8.68 -17.14 -32.01
C PHE A 542 9.47 -15.92 -32.54
N ASN A 543 10.43 -16.18 -33.43
CA ASN A 543 11.25 -15.15 -34.07
C ASN A 543 10.45 -14.26 -35.04
N GLU A 544 10.28 -12.98 -34.69
CA GLU A 544 9.47 -12.01 -35.45
C GLU A 544 10.16 -11.47 -36.72
N LEU A 545 11.49 -11.57 -36.85
CA LEU A 545 12.26 -10.98 -37.97
C LEU A 545 12.20 -11.78 -39.30
N LYS A 546 11.29 -12.75 -39.46
CA LYS A 546 11.15 -13.53 -40.71
C LYS A 546 10.55 -12.75 -41.90
N GLY A 547 10.53 -11.42 -41.86
CA GLY A 547 9.92 -10.56 -42.88
C GLY A 547 10.74 -9.33 -43.31
N GLU A 548 11.79 -8.95 -42.59
CA GLU A 548 12.67 -7.84 -43.00
C GLU A 548 13.89 -8.41 -43.74
N THR A 549 13.81 -8.40 -45.08
CA THR A 549 14.98 -8.64 -45.94
C THR A 549 16.07 -7.63 -45.61
N MET A 550 17.26 -8.11 -45.29
CA MET A 550 18.45 -7.26 -45.12
C MET A 550 18.77 -6.55 -46.44
N GLU A 551 18.37 -5.28 -46.56
CA GLU A 551 19.05 -4.36 -47.48
C GLU A 551 20.42 -4.04 -46.88
N THR A 552 21.43 -4.79 -47.33
CA THR A 552 22.84 -4.46 -47.13
C THR A 552 23.19 -3.14 -47.83
N PRO A 553 24.15 -2.36 -47.28
CA PRO A 553 24.33 -0.92 -47.57
C PRO A 553 24.77 -0.57 -48.99
#